data_AF-A0A257JD87-F1
#
_entry.id   AF-A0A257JD87-F1
#
_cell.length_a   1.000
_cell.length_b   1.000
_cell.length_c   1.000
_cell.angle_alpha   90.00
_cell.angle_beta   90.00
_cell.angle_gamma   90.00
#
_symmetry.space_group_name_H-M   'P 1'
#
loop_
_entity.id
_entity.type
_entity.pdbx_description
1 polymer ?
#
loop_
_entity_poly.entity_id
_entity_poly.type
_entity_poly.pdbx_seq_one_letter_code
_entity_poly.pdbx_strand_id
1 'polypeptide(L)'
;MGSPSALLLGRDDPPTPENAWVLGTIDADEEVGLWHCLRQGQALGPGTGRHESLAQWFLPLRARQATLGAAVLRLPHAGHGDAHLRAHAQALCDQMGLALQRVQQTRLSQRTQAEAQLQAVRNALLTAISHDHRTPLATILGAASSLQDQGDRLDAAQRQRLAQRIVQEADHLSR
;
A
#
# COMPACT_ATOMS: atom_id res chain seq x y z
N MET A 1 -14.91 -14.10 33.73
CA MET A 1 -15.45 -12.74 33.56
C MET A 1 -14.93 -12.24 32.23
N GLY A 2 -15.80 -12.18 31.22
CA GLY A 2 -15.42 -11.79 29.85
C GLY A 2 -15.15 -10.29 29.75
N SER A 3 -14.38 -9.89 28.74
CA SER A 3 -14.09 -8.49 28.47
C SER A 3 -15.40 -7.69 28.27
N PRO A 4 -15.50 -6.46 28.80
CA PRO A 4 -16.71 -5.63 28.68
C PRO A 4 -16.98 -5.16 27.24
N SER A 5 -15.99 -5.31 26.36
CA SER A 5 -16.08 -5.01 24.94
C SER A 5 -15.17 -5.91 24.12
N ALA A 6 -15.52 -6.07 22.85
CA ALA A 6 -14.67 -6.67 21.84
C ALA A 6 -14.80 -5.92 20.52
N LEU A 7 -13.80 -6.03 19.65
CA LEU A 7 -13.73 -5.31 18.39
C LEU A 7 -13.43 -6.26 17.24
N LEU A 8 -14.06 -6.03 16.10
CA LEU A 8 -13.75 -6.64 14.84
C LEU A 8 -13.26 -5.55 13.88
N LEU A 9 -12.04 -5.70 13.39
CA LEU A 9 -11.37 -4.75 12.51
C LEU A 9 -11.08 -5.42 11.16
N GLY A 10 -11.44 -4.74 10.07
CA GLY A 10 -11.03 -5.10 8.73
C GLY A 10 -9.57 -4.76 8.48
N ARG A 11 -8.78 -5.72 8.00
CA ARG A 11 -7.38 -5.48 7.62
C ARG A 11 -7.27 -4.86 6.23
N ASP A 12 -8.17 -5.26 5.33
CA ASP A 12 -8.26 -4.83 3.93
C ASP A 12 -9.68 -4.35 3.61
N ASP A 13 -9.84 -3.61 2.50
CA ASP A 13 -11.12 -3.12 1.99
C ASP A 13 -11.48 -3.86 0.69
N PRO A 14 -12.62 -4.58 0.61
CA PRO A 14 -13.61 -4.78 1.66
C PRO A 14 -13.15 -5.81 2.72
N PRO A 15 -13.56 -5.64 3.98
CA PRO A 15 -13.24 -6.58 5.05
C PRO A 15 -13.89 -7.95 4.83
N THR A 16 -13.07 -9.00 4.89
CA THR A 16 -13.49 -10.41 4.80
C THR A 16 -13.16 -11.16 6.10
N PRO A 17 -13.85 -12.27 6.42
CA PRO A 17 -13.55 -13.09 7.59
C PRO A 17 -12.09 -13.52 7.70
N GLU A 18 -11.45 -13.78 6.56
CA GLU A 18 -10.05 -14.21 6.46
C GLU A 18 -9.06 -13.08 6.77
N ASN A 19 -9.48 -11.83 6.56
CA ASN A 19 -8.66 -10.63 6.74
C ASN A 19 -9.20 -9.73 7.85
N ALA A 20 -9.81 -10.31 8.89
CA ALA A 20 -10.29 -9.57 10.05
C ALA A 20 -9.44 -9.83 11.29
N TRP A 21 -9.26 -8.79 12.10
CA TRP A 21 -8.71 -8.91 13.45
C TRP A 21 -9.82 -8.82 14.46
N VAL A 22 -9.88 -9.80 15.35
CA VAL A 22 -10.74 -9.78 16.52
C VAL A 22 -9.88 -9.41 17.73
N LEU A 23 -10.27 -8.35 18.43
CA LEU A 23 -9.67 -7.93 19.69
C LEU A 23 -10.67 -8.21 20.82
N GLY A 24 -10.26 -9.07 21.75
CA GLY A 24 -11.11 -9.51 22.86
C GLY A 24 -11.77 -10.87 22.58
N THR A 25 -12.70 -11.25 23.46
CA THR A 25 -13.46 -12.49 23.35
C THR A 25 -14.81 -12.20 22.73
N ILE A 26 -15.16 -12.89 21.65
CA ILE A 26 -16.50 -12.85 21.04
C ILE A 26 -17.08 -14.25 21.00
N ASP A 27 -18.40 -14.35 21.18
CA ASP A 27 -19.14 -15.57 20.87
C ASP A 27 -19.63 -15.58 19.40
N ALA A 28 -20.22 -16.69 18.96
CA ALA A 28 -20.65 -16.86 17.58
C ALA A 28 -21.78 -15.87 17.19
N ASP A 29 -22.67 -15.55 18.12
CA ASP A 29 -23.79 -14.63 17.86
C ASP A 29 -23.29 -13.18 17.75
N GLU A 30 -22.34 -12.80 18.60
CA GLU A 30 -21.63 -11.54 18.54
C GLU A 30 -20.82 -11.38 17.26
N GLU A 31 -20.14 -12.43 16.82
CA GLU A 31 -19.40 -12.40 15.56
C GLU A 31 -20.33 -12.10 14.38
N VAL A 32 -21.49 -12.78 14.33
CA VAL A 32 -22.53 -12.50 13.31
C VAL A 32 -23.03 -11.06 13.42
N GLY A 33 -23.29 -10.58 14.64
CA GLY A 33 -23.73 -9.20 14.89
C GLY A 33 -22.70 -8.15 14.46
N LEU A 34 -21.41 -8.39 14.74
CA LEU A 34 -20.29 -7.53 14.35
C LEU A 34 -20.15 -7.47 12.82
N TRP A 35 -20.19 -8.62 12.15
CA TRP A 35 -20.16 -8.67 10.68
C TRP A 35 -21.36 -7.98 10.04
N HIS A 36 -22.56 -8.17 10.60
CA HIS A 36 -23.77 -7.50 10.11
C HIS A 36 -23.67 -5.98 10.29
N CYS A 37 -23.22 -5.53 11.47
CA CYS A 37 -23.00 -4.11 11.79
C CYS A 37 -21.97 -3.48 10.84
N LEU A 38 -20.85 -4.17 10.62
CA LEU A 38 -19.77 -3.74 9.74
C LEU A 38 -20.28 -3.56 8.29
N ARG A 39 -21.03 -4.54 7.77
CA ARG A 39 -21.54 -4.51 6.38
C ARG A 39 -22.58 -3.42 6.17
N GLN A 40 -23.45 -3.20 7.15
CA GLN A 40 -24.50 -2.20 7.06
C GLN A 40 -24.01 -0.78 7.42
N GLY A 41 -22.88 -0.65 8.12
CA GLY A 41 -22.39 0.63 8.64
C GLY A 41 -23.34 1.26 9.67
N GLN A 42 -24.21 0.46 10.29
CA GLN A 42 -25.30 0.91 11.16
C GLN A 42 -25.20 0.27 12.53
N ALA A 43 -25.53 1.04 13.56
CA ALA A 43 -25.55 0.55 14.93
C ALA A 43 -26.73 -0.41 15.15
N LEU A 44 -26.51 -1.49 15.91
CA LEU A 44 -27.51 -2.50 16.26
C LEU A 44 -27.64 -2.59 17.79
N GLY A 45 -28.83 -2.90 18.27
CA GLY A 45 -29.11 -3.08 19.70
C GLY A 45 -30.09 -2.05 20.27
N PRO A 46 -30.27 -2.04 21.60
CA PRO A 46 -31.29 -1.21 22.25
C PRO A 46 -31.10 0.29 21.96
N GLY A 47 -32.20 0.97 21.63
CA GLY A 47 -32.20 2.42 21.37
C GLY A 47 -31.54 2.86 20.06
N THR A 48 -31.13 1.93 19.18
CA THR A 48 -30.65 2.25 17.81
C THR A 48 -31.80 2.28 16.79
N GLY A 49 -33.00 1.83 17.16
CA GLY A 49 -34.11 1.57 16.24
C GLY A 49 -33.95 0.28 15.42
N ARG A 50 -32.91 -0.51 15.68
CA ARG A 50 -32.57 -1.73 14.92
C ARG A 50 -32.12 -2.85 15.84
N HIS A 51 -32.77 -4.00 15.73
CA HIS A 51 -32.48 -5.17 16.56
C HIS A 51 -32.51 -4.83 18.07
N GLU A 52 -33.58 -4.19 18.51
CA GLU A 52 -33.75 -3.72 19.89
C GLU A 52 -33.87 -4.87 20.93
N SER A 53 -34.13 -6.10 20.47
CA SER A 53 -34.17 -7.30 21.30
C SER A 53 -32.79 -7.83 21.70
N LEU A 54 -31.69 -7.28 21.15
CA LEU A 54 -30.33 -7.69 21.51
C LEU A 54 -29.96 -7.15 22.90
N ALA A 55 -29.13 -7.90 23.63
CA ALA A 55 -28.66 -7.52 24.97
C ALA A 55 -27.39 -6.66 24.98
N GLN A 56 -26.95 -6.18 23.81
CA GLN A 56 -25.67 -5.50 23.63
C GLN A 56 -25.71 -4.54 22.44
N TRP A 57 -24.81 -3.55 22.44
CA TRP A 57 -24.66 -2.63 21.33
C TRP A 57 -23.59 -3.11 20.37
N PHE A 58 -23.90 -3.07 19.08
CA PHE A 58 -22.93 -3.19 18.01
C PHE A 58 -22.78 -1.82 17.35
N LEU A 59 -21.57 -1.26 17.40
CA LEU A 59 -21.27 0.09 16.92
C LEU A 59 -20.25 0.02 15.77
N PRO A 60 -20.57 0.56 14.59
CA PRO A 60 -19.64 0.56 13.46
C PRO A 60 -18.49 1.54 13.70
N LEU A 61 -17.29 1.16 13.28
CA LEU A 61 -16.12 2.05 13.19
C LEU A 61 -16.14 2.74 11.83
N ARG A 62 -16.90 3.83 11.73
CA ARG A 62 -17.12 4.52 10.47
C ARG A 62 -15.92 5.38 10.10
N ALA A 63 -15.46 5.22 8.87
CA ALA A 63 -14.51 6.11 8.24
C ALA A 63 -15.23 7.00 7.21
N ARG A 64 -14.50 7.83 6.46
CA ARG A 64 -15.12 8.76 5.49
C ARG A 64 -15.85 8.06 4.35
N GLN A 65 -15.33 6.92 3.89
CA GLN A 65 -15.79 6.26 2.66
C GLN A 65 -16.20 4.79 2.88
N ALA A 66 -15.88 4.23 4.04
CA ALA A 66 -16.10 2.82 4.34
C ALA A 66 -16.28 2.62 5.85
N THR A 67 -16.79 1.45 6.24
CA THR A 67 -16.79 0.99 7.63
C THR A 67 -15.63 0.02 7.79
N LEU A 68 -14.65 0.37 8.62
CA LEU A 68 -13.41 -0.40 8.75
C LEU A 68 -13.49 -1.45 9.88
N GLY A 69 -14.60 -1.50 10.61
CA GLY A 69 -14.76 -2.40 11.74
C GLY A 69 -16.12 -2.27 12.41
N ALA A 70 -16.37 -3.12 13.40
CA ALA A 70 -17.45 -2.97 14.37
C ALA A 70 -16.95 -3.26 15.79
N ALA A 71 -17.58 -2.66 16.79
CA ALA A 71 -17.33 -2.89 18.20
C ALA A 71 -18.60 -3.48 18.84
N VAL A 72 -18.45 -4.43 19.75
CA VAL A 72 -19.52 -4.90 20.61
C VAL A 72 -19.28 -4.37 22.03
N LEU A 73 -20.32 -3.78 22.62
CA LEU A 73 -20.32 -3.28 23.99
C LEU A 73 -21.37 -4.04 24.79
N ARG A 74 -20.90 -4.81 25.77
CA ARG A 74 -21.74 -5.58 26.69
C ARG A 74 -22.10 -4.69 27.87
N LEU A 75 -23.26 -4.05 27.80
CA LEU A 75 -23.68 -3.10 28.83
C LEU A 75 -24.46 -3.81 29.94
N PRO A 76 -24.36 -3.33 31.20
CA PRO A 76 -25.30 -3.72 32.24
C PRO A 76 -26.71 -3.26 31.84
N HIS A 77 -27.75 -3.98 32.30
CA HIS A 77 -29.16 -3.70 31.95
C HIS A 77 -29.56 -2.21 32.12
N ALA A 78 -29.02 -1.52 33.12
CA ALA A 78 -29.29 -0.11 33.38
C ALA A 78 -28.77 0.87 32.29
N GLY A 79 -27.80 0.47 31.46
CA GLY A 79 -27.19 1.34 30.44
C GLY A 79 -27.89 1.35 29.08
N HIS A 80 -28.83 0.43 28.83
CA HIS A 80 -29.40 0.20 27.49
C HIS A 80 -30.30 1.33 26.96
N GLY A 81 -30.86 2.16 27.86
CA GLY A 81 -31.73 3.28 27.51
C GLY A 81 -31.01 4.63 27.41
N ASP A 82 -29.72 4.70 27.73
CA ASP A 82 -28.99 5.96 27.76
C ASP A 82 -28.52 6.37 26.35
N ALA A 83 -29.33 7.22 25.71
CA ALA A 83 -29.04 7.76 24.39
C ALA A 83 -27.74 8.59 24.36
N HIS A 84 -27.38 9.28 25.46
CA HIS A 84 -26.15 10.06 25.54
C HIS A 84 -24.93 9.15 25.61
N LEU A 85 -24.97 8.10 26.44
CA LEU A 85 -23.91 7.10 26.50
C LEU A 85 -23.71 6.41 25.14
N ARG A 86 -24.81 6.04 24.47
CA ARG A 86 -24.75 5.45 23.12
C ARG A 86 -24.14 6.38 22.09
N ALA A 87 -24.58 7.64 22.07
CA ALA A 87 -24.03 8.65 21.16
C ALA A 87 -22.54 8.89 21.41
N HIS A 88 -22.12 8.92 22.68
CA HIS A 88 -20.72 9.06 23.06
C HIS A 88 -19.88 7.84 22.61
N ALA A 89 -20.37 6.62 22.87
CA ALA A 89 -19.71 5.40 22.43
C ALA A 89 -19.60 5.33 20.89
N GLN A 90 -20.65 5.72 20.16
CA GLN A 90 -20.61 5.81 18.69
C GLN A 90 -19.56 6.83 18.23
N ALA A 91 -19.50 8.01 18.87
CA ALA A 91 -18.51 9.04 18.52
C ALA A 91 -17.06 8.55 18.72
N LEU A 92 -16.80 7.74 19.75
CA LEU A 92 -15.50 7.10 19.95
C LEU A 92 -15.20 6.05 18.85
N CYS A 93 -16.20 5.26 18.46
CA CYS A 93 -16.05 4.30 17.36
C CYS A 93 -15.78 5.01 16.02
N ASP A 94 -16.45 6.13 15.76
CA ASP A 94 -16.24 6.94 14.57
C ASP A 94 -14.84 7.58 14.56
N GLN A 95 -14.36 8.08 15.72
CA GLN A 95 -12.99 8.59 15.84
C GLN A 95 -11.95 7.50 15.57
N MET A 96 -12.18 6.27 16.06
CA MET A 96 -11.32 5.13 15.80
C MET A 96 -11.34 4.74 14.32
N GLY A 97 -12.52 4.72 13.68
CA GLY A 97 -12.66 4.48 12.24
C GLY A 97 -11.86 5.49 11.41
N LEU A 98 -11.95 6.78 11.73
CA LEU A 98 -11.14 7.82 11.09
C LEU A 98 -9.63 7.66 11.32
N ALA A 99 -9.22 7.26 12.54
CA ALA A 99 -7.81 7.04 12.84
C ALA A 99 -7.24 5.85 12.05
N LEU A 100 -8.00 4.74 11.96
CA LEU A 100 -7.64 3.57 11.16
C LEU A 100 -7.47 3.92 9.68
N GLN A 101 -8.41 4.71 9.13
CA GLN A 101 -8.33 5.17 7.74
C GLN A 101 -7.07 6.00 7.49
N ARG A 102 -6.72 6.92 8.40
CA ARG A 102 -5.49 7.71 8.29
C ARG A 102 -4.25 6.82 8.26
N VAL A 103 -4.17 5.82 9.13
CA VAL A 103 -3.03 4.89 9.17
C VAL A 103 -2.93 4.09 7.87
N GLN A 104 -4.06 3.59 7.34
CA GLN A 104 -4.08 2.88 6.05
C GLN A 104 -3.62 3.80 4.90
N GLN A 105 -4.12 5.03 4.83
CA GLN A 105 -3.75 6.01 3.80
C GLN A 105 -2.26 6.39 3.87
N THR A 106 -1.72 6.60 5.08
CA THR A 106 -0.29 6.88 5.27
C THR A 106 0.56 5.70 4.80
N ARG A 107 0.20 4.46 5.14
CA ARG A 107 0.92 3.27 4.68
C ARG A 107 0.88 3.11 3.17
N LEU A 108 -0.27 3.36 2.54
CA LEU A 108 -0.40 3.32 1.09
C LEU A 108 0.50 4.37 0.43
N SER A 109 0.45 5.62 0.91
CA SER A 109 1.28 6.71 0.41
C SER A 109 2.78 6.41 0.53
N GLN A 110 3.22 5.84 1.66
CA GLN A 110 4.62 5.44 1.86
C GLN A 110 5.06 4.35 0.87
N ARG A 111 4.22 3.34 0.63
CA ARG A 111 4.50 2.27 -0.35
C ARG A 111 4.63 2.84 -1.75
N THR A 112 3.67 3.66 -2.19
CA THR A 112 3.70 4.30 -3.50
C THR A 112 4.93 5.19 -3.68
N GLN A 113 5.32 5.92 -2.63
CA GLN A 113 6.53 6.75 -2.67
C GLN A 113 7.80 5.90 -2.79
N ALA A 114 7.90 4.80 -2.03
CA ALA A 114 9.03 3.89 -2.12
C ALA A 114 9.14 3.23 -3.51
N GLU A 115 8.03 2.83 -4.11
CA GLU A 115 7.97 2.29 -5.47
C GLU A 115 8.42 3.34 -6.50
N ALA A 116 7.95 4.58 -6.39
CA ALA A 116 8.35 5.67 -7.28
C ALA A 116 9.85 5.98 -7.16
N GLN A 117 10.41 5.97 -5.94
CA GLN A 117 11.84 6.15 -5.71
C GLN A 117 12.66 5.03 -6.34
N LEU A 118 12.23 3.78 -6.20
CA LEU A 118 12.90 2.63 -6.83
C LEU A 118 12.92 2.77 -8.36
N GLN A 119 11.79 3.14 -8.96
CA GLN A 119 11.72 3.36 -10.41
C GLN A 119 12.58 4.54 -10.86
N ALA A 120 12.64 5.63 -10.08
CA ALA A 120 13.51 6.76 -10.37
C ALA A 120 14.99 6.36 -10.35
N VAL A 121 15.42 5.59 -9.33
CA VAL A 121 16.79 5.06 -9.25
C VAL A 121 17.09 4.14 -10.44
N ARG A 122 16.17 3.23 -10.77
CA ARG A 122 16.31 2.33 -11.91
C ARG A 122 16.50 3.11 -13.22
N ASN A 123 15.66 4.11 -13.46
CA ASN A 123 15.75 4.94 -14.66
C ASN A 123 17.06 5.75 -14.70
N ALA A 124 17.46 6.33 -13.58
CA ALA A 124 18.73 7.07 -13.48
C ALA A 124 19.93 6.18 -13.80
N LEU A 125 19.96 4.95 -13.28
CA LEU A 125 21.01 3.97 -13.58
C LEU A 125 21.02 3.57 -15.07
N LEU A 126 19.84 3.29 -15.66
CA LEU A 126 19.74 2.97 -17.08
C LEU A 126 20.20 4.14 -17.96
N THR A 127 19.86 5.38 -17.60
CA THR A 127 20.31 6.59 -18.29
C THR A 127 21.82 6.78 -18.17
N ALA A 128 22.40 6.61 -16.99
CA ALA A 128 23.84 6.71 -16.78
C ALA A 128 24.61 5.68 -17.64
N ILE A 129 24.22 4.40 -17.57
CA ILE A 129 24.82 3.33 -18.39
C ILE A 129 24.71 3.66 -19.88
N SER A 130 23.55 4.14 -20.34
CA SER A 130 23.35 4.50 -21.75
C SER A 130 24.24 5.66 -22.20
N HIS A 131 24.45 6.67 -21.34
CA HIS A 131 25.36 7.78 -21.64
C HIS A 131 26.81 7.32 -21.67
N ASP A 132 27.21 6.49 -20.70
CA ASP A 132 28.58 5.95 -20.60
C ASP A 132 28.91 5.07 -21.81
N HIS A 133 27.92 4.35 -22.37
CA HIS A 133 28.09 3.54 -23.57
C HIS A 133 28.07 4.34 -24.87
N ARG A 134 27.48 5.54 -24.90
CA ARG A 134 27.36 6.35 -26.13
C ARG A 134 28.72 6.85 -26.62
N THR A 135 29.60 7.24 -25.70
CA THR A 135 30.95 7.73 -26.00
C THR A 135 31.84 6.66 -26.66
N PRO A 136 32.04 5.46 -26.08
CA PRO A 136 32.84 4.40 -26.71
C PRO A 136 32.22 3.92 -28.02
N LEU A 137 30.89 3.83 -28.13
CA LEU A 137 30.23 3.49 -29.40
C LEU A 137 30.47 4.54 -30.49
N ALA A 138 30.45 5.83 -30.15
CA ALA A 138 30.78 6.90 -31.09
C ALA A 138 32.25 6.83 -31.55
N THR A 139 33.16 6.50 -30.64
CA THR A 139 34.59 6.28 -30.96
C THR A 139 34.78 5.08 -31.88
N ILE A 140 34.14 3.94 -31.59
CA ILE A 140 34.15 2.73 -32.44
C ILE A 140 33.63 3.07 -33.83
N LEU A 141 32.46 3.72 -33.91
CA LEU A 141 31.83 4.08 -35.17
C LEU A 141 32.73 5.02 -35.99
N GLY A 142 33.29 6.07 -35.38
CA GLY A 142 34.16 7.02 -36.07
C GLY A 142 35.45 6.39 -36.60
N ALA A 143 36.05 5.47 -35.84
CA ALA A 143 37.24 4.73 -36.29
C ALA A 143 36.91 3.74 -37.41
N ALA A 144 35.77 3.04 -37.33
CA ALA A 144 35.30 2.12 -38.36
C ALA A 144 34.95 2.84 -39.66
N SER A 145 34.21 3.95 -39.60
CA SER A 145 33.89 4.78 -40.77
C SER A 145 35.15 5.34 -41.42
N SER A 146 36.15 5.76 -40.64
CA SER A 146 37.42 6.25 -41.20
C SER A 146 38.19 5.16 -41.96
N LEU A 147 38.17 3.92 -41.44
CA LEU A 147 38.74 2.77 -42.14
C LEU A 147 37.98 2.44 -43.43
N GLN A 148 36.66 2.56 -43.43
CA GLN A 148 35.80 2.28 -44.58
C GLN A 148 35.91 3.33 -45.69
N ASP A 149 35.81 4.62 -45.34
CA ASP A 149 35.69 5.70 -46.32
C ASP A 149 37.05 6.21 -46.83
N GLN A 150 38.11 6.09 -46.01
CA GLN A 150 39.43 6.65 -46.30
C GLN A 150 40.53 5.59 -46.34
N GLY A 151 40.17 4.30 -46.29
CA GLY A 151 41.11 3.18 -46.21
C GLY A 151 42.29 3.29 -47.17
N ASP A 152 42.01 3.57 -48.45
CA ASP A 152 43.03 3.66 -49.51
C ASP A 152 44.01 4.84 -49.34
N ARG A 153 43.61 5.88 -48.60
CA ARG A 153 44.43 7.07 -48.31
C ARG A 153 45.21 6.96 -47.00
N LEU A 154 44.93 5.94 -46.19
CA LEU A 154 45.59 5.70 -44.91
C LEU A 154 46.79 4.76 -45.08
N ASP A 155 47.91 5.11 -44.45
CA ASP A 155 49.06 4.21 -44.35
C ASP A 155 48.77 3.02 -43.41
N ALA A 156 49.63 2.00 -43.45
CA ALA A 156 49.46 0.79 -42.65
C ALA A 156 49.42 1.08 -41.13
N ALA A 157 50.21 2.05 -40.65
CA ALA A 157 50.26 2.41 -39.23
C ALA A 157 49.00 3.15 -38.76
N GLN A 158 48.39 3.98 -39.61
CA GLN A 158 47.12 4.64 -39.37
C GLN A 158 45.98 3.63 -39.31
N ARG A 159 45.92 2.67 -40.25
CA ARG A 159 44.91 1.60 -40.23
C ARG A 159 45.02 0.74 -38.96
N GLN A 160 46.24 0.35 -38.60
CA GLN A 160 46.50 -0.42 -37.38
C GLN A 160 46.03 0.31 -36.11
N ARG A 161 46.28 1.62 -36.01
CA ARG A 161 45.85 2.44 -34.86
C ARG A 161 44.33 2.54 -34.74
N LEU A 162 43.61 2.72 -35.86
CA LEU A 162 42.15 2.76 -35.85
C LEU A 162 41.56 1.40 -35.46
N ALA A 163 42.10 0.30 -35.99
CA ALA A 163 41.67 -1.05 -35.63
C ALA A 163 41.92 -1.34 -34.13
N GLN A 164 43.09 -0.96 -33.59
CA GLN A 164 43.38 -1.09 -32.16
C GLN A 164 42.41 -0.28 -31.30
N ARG A 165 42.09 0.95 -31.71
CA ARG A 165 41.15 1.81 -30.98
C ARG A 165 39.73 1.22 -30.95
N ILE A 166 39.28 0.60 -32.04
CA ILE A 166 38.00 -0.14 -32.07
C ILE A 166 38.01 -1.30 -31.07
N VAL A 167 39.05 -2.13 -31.09
CA VAL A 167 39.17 -3.28 -30.18
C VAL A 167 39.23 -2.84 -28.72
N GLN A 168 40.00 -1.78 -28.41
CA GLN A 168 40.11 -1.25 -27.05
C GLN A 168 38.77 -0.76 -26.49
N GLU A 169 38.00 0.02 -27.28
CA GLU A 169 36.69 0.51 -26.84
C GLU A 169 35.64 -0.61 -26.75
N ALA A 170 35.72 -1.61 -27.64
CA ALA A 170 34.83 -2.79 -27.58
C ALA A 170 35.11 -3.66 -26.35
N ASP A 171 36.39 -3.88 -26.01
CA ASP A 171 36.80 -4.55 -24.78
C ASP A 171 36.33 -3.78 -23.55
N HIS A 172 36.44 -2.44 -23.56
CA HIS A 172 36.00 -1.57 -22.48
C HIS A 172 34.48 -1.68 -22.23
N LEU A 173 33.67 -1.73 -23.29
CA LEU A 173 32.21 -1.92 -23.22
C LEU A 173 31.78 -3.31 -22.72
N SER A 174 32.62 -4.34 -22.88
CA SER A 174 32.29 -5.72 -22.49
C SER A 174 32.54 -6.05 -21.02
N ARG A 175 33.25 -5.16 -20.30
CA ARG A 175 33.60 -5.30 -18.88
C ARG A 175 32.55 -4.66 -17.99
#